data_AF-A0A6J8BG24-F1
#
_entry.id   AF-A0A6J8BG24-F1
#
_cell.length_a   1.000
_cell.length_b   1.000
_cell.length_c   1.000
_cell.angle_alpha   90.00
_cell.angle_beta   90.00
_cell.angle_gamma   90.00
#
_symmetry.space_group_name_H-M   'P 1'
#
loop_
_entity.id
_entity.type
_entity.pdbx_description
1 polymer ?
#
loop_
_entity_poly.entity_id
_entity_poly.type
_entity_poly.pdbx_seq_one_letter_code
_entity_poly.pdbx_strand_id
1 'polypeptide(L)'
;MDGNNIRVINESSFPIPLLRSLESFDISQNKFWCTCAQKWFVDYLRSSNFSKILKNWPTFYRCEYPEYKKNLLLVKYKPTDADCSTWSPIFTIIIVTVVSIFLVTVVLILMFNCQANIRNSINLLRFIKQKRKGYVRINSSASFEYDAFVIYCGSDQQWVHLELLKHLEERDLKICIHQRDFDVGVQVIDNITKYIGKS
;
A
#
# COMPACT_ATOMS: atom_id res chain seq x y z
N MET A 1 -51.30 29.15 16.88
CA MET A 1 -50.73 28.66 15.60
C MET A 1 -51.07 27.17 15.43
N ASP A 2 -52.18 26.74 16.01
CA ASP A 2 -52.71 25.40 15.94
C ASP A 2 -53.40 25.14 14.60
N GLY A 3 -53.52 23.87 14.21
CA GLY A 3 -54.28 23.46 13.01
C GLY A 3 -53.72 23.97 11.68
N ASN A 4 -52.43 24.32 11.63
CA ASN A 4 -51.76 24.81 10.43
C ASN A 4 -50.94 23.70 9.74
N ASN A 5 -50.19 24.07 8.69
CA ASN A 5 -49.30 23.15 7.97
C ASN A 5 -47.83 23.32 8.37
N ILE A 6 -47.56 23.65 9.63
CA ILE A 6 -46.18 23.75 10.13
C ILE A 6 -45.57 22.35 10.19
N ARG A 7 -44.41 22.19 9.56
CA ARG A 7 -43.72 20.90 9.43
C ARG A 7 -42.50 20.81 10.31
N VAL A 8 -41.67 21.85 10.31
CA VAL A 8 -40.42 21.93 11.05
C VAL A 8 -40.34 23.26 11.79
N ILE A 9 -39.83 23.23 13.03
CA ILE A 9 -39.53 24.43 13.81
C ILE A 9 -38.01 24.61 13.86
N ASN A 10 -37.51 25.72 13.31
CA ASN A 10 -36.09 26.07 13.31
C ASN A 10 -35.80 27.19 14.31
N GLU A 11 -34.59 27.19 14.86
CA GLU A 11 -34.08 28.24 15.75
C GLU A 11 -34.18 29.64 15.13
N SER A 12 -33.88 29.74 13.84
CA SER A 12 -33.92 30.99 13.09
C SER A 12 -35.32 31.59 13.00
N SER A 13 -36.37 30.76 13.01
CA SER A 13 -37.77 31.20 12.95
C SER A 13 -38.32 31.55 14.33
N PHE A 14 -37.78 30.93 15.38
CA PHE A 14 -38.20 31.11 16.77
C PHE A 14 -36.99 31.26 17.69
N PRO A 15 -36.37 32.46 17.71
CA PRO A 15 -35.18 32.69 18.51
C PRO A 15 -35.50 32.54 20.01
N ILE A 16 -34.54 32.02 20.77
CA ILE A 16 -34.71 31.67 22.20
C ILE A 16 -35.25 32.84 23.06
N PRO A 17 -34.82 34.11 22.88
CA PRO A 17 -35.37 35.23 23.65
C PRO A 17 -36.89 35.39 23.47
N LEU A 18 -37.40 35.21 22.25
CA LEU A 18 -38.84 35.25 21.95
C LEU A 18 -39.57 34.07 22.62
N LEU A 19 -38.99 32.87 22.56
CA LEU A 19 -39.59 31.69 23.17
C LEU A 19 -39.68 31.78 24.70
N ARG A 20 -38.73 32.47 25.34
CA ARG A 20 -38.73 32.68 26.80
C ARG A 20 -39.74 33.72 27.28
N SER A 21 -40.13 34.67 26.44
CA SER A 21 -41.13 35.69 26.81
C SER A 21 -42.58 35.22 26.67
N LEU A 22 -42.82 34.05 26.09
CA LEU A 22 -44.16 33.52 25.89
C LEU A 22 -44.68 32.83 27.16
N GLU A 23 -45.88 33.21 27.59
CA GLU A 23 -46.58 32.55 28.71
C GLU A 23 -47.36 31.32 28.26
N SER A 24 -47.89 31.34 27.04
CA SER A 24 -48.56 30.19 26.43
C SER A 24 -48.31 30.14 24.94
N PHE A 25 -48.17 28.93 24.39
CA PHE A 25 -47.92 28.73 22.97
C PHE A 25 -48.69 27.51 22.46
N ASP A 26 -49.40 27.65 21.34
CA ASP A 26 -50.17 26.55 20.75
C ASP A 26 -49.77 26.35 19.30
N ILE A 27 -49.16 25.19 19.05
CA ILE A 27 -48.84 24.66 17.72
C ILE A 27 -49.39 23.23 17.56
N SER A 28 -50.39 22.88 18.35
CA SER A 28 -51.05 21.58 18.26
C SER A 28 -51.70 21.36 16.89
N GLN A 29 -51.95 20.10 16.51
CA GLN A 29 -52.61 19.74 15.25
C GLN A 29 -51.86 20.19 13.97
N ASN A 30 -50.55 20.41 14.06
CA ASN A 30 -49.69 20.64 12.90
C ASN A 30 -49.07 19.33 12.39
N LYS A 31 -48.66 19.32 11.11
CA LYS A 31 -48.12 18.16 10.39
C LYS A 31 -46.60 18.03 10.55
N PHE A 32 -46.14 17.74 11.76
CA PHE A 32 -44.71 17.74 12.07
C PHE A 32 -43.90 16.69 11.29
N TRP A 33 -42.70 17.05 10.88
CA TRP A 33 -41.75 16.15 10.23
C TRP A 33 -40.75 15.65 11.26
N CYS A 34 -40.71 14.35 11.51
CA CYS A 34 -39.78 13.68 12.42
C CYS A 34 -38.54 13.21 11.66
N THR A 35 -37.87 14.18 11.06
CA THR A 35 -36.56 14.07 10.40
C THR A 35 -35.52 14.86 11.19
N CYS A 36 -34.25 14.77 10.77
CA CYS A 36 -33.15 15.49 11.39
C CYS A 36 -33.31 17.02 11.40
N ALA A 37 -34.13 17.58 10.52
CA ALA A 37 -34.47 19.00 10.55
C ALA A 37 -35.22 19.40 11.83
N GLN A 38 -35.95 18.48 12.46
CA GLN A 38 -36.74 18.72 13.66
C GLN A 38 -35.96 18.45 14.96
N LYS A 39 -34.71 17.98 14.85
CA LYS A 39 -33.86 17.62 15.99
C LYS A 39 -33.70 18.77 16.98
N TRP A 40 -33.39 19.96 16.49
CA TRP A 40 -33.20 21.15 17.33
C TRP A 40 -34.42 21.40 18.24
N PHE A 41 -35.63 21.43 17.68
CA PHE A 41 -36.84 21.74 18.44
C PHE A 41 -37.14 20.66 19.48
N VAL A 42 -36.95 19.40 19.12
CA VAL A 42 -37.17 18.26 20.02
C VAL A 42 -36.14 18.24 21.15
N ASP A 43 -34.88 18.58 20.86
CA ASP A 43 -33.83 18.71 21.85
C ASP A 43 -34.06 19.92 22.76
N TYR A 44 -34.56 21.03 22.21
CA TYR A 44 -34.97 22.21 22.96
C TYR A 44 -36.15 21.91 23.90
N LEU A 45 -37.17 21.18 23.44
CA LEU A 45 -38.30 20.75 24.27
C LEU A 45 -37.89 19.85 25.45
N ARG A 46 -36.80 19.09 25.30
CA ARG A 46 -36.29 18.16 26.31
C ARG A 46 -35.36 18.85 27.31
N SER A 47 -34.51 19.74 26.83
CA SER A 47 -33.51 20.45 27.64
C SER A 47 -34.07 21.68 28.37
N SER A 48 -35.25 22.18 27.96
CA SER A 48 -35.89 23.35 28.55
C SER A 48 -37.26 23.05 29.16
N ASN A 49 -37.81 24.01 29.90
CA ASN A 49 -39.18 23.96 30.41
C ASN A 49 -40.25 24.37 29.37
N PHE A 50 -39.87 24.55 28.09
CA PHE A 50 -40.79 25.05 27.05
C PHE A 50 -42.00 24.13 26.82
N SER A 51 -41.86 22.82 27.08
CA SER A 51 -42.98 21.88 27.02
C SER A 51 -44.14 22.20 27.98
N LYS A 52 -43.90 22.95 29.07
CA LYS A 52 -44.93 23.34 30.04
C LYS A 52 -45.86 24.45 29.54
N ILE A 53 -45.38 25.31 28.64
CA ILE A 53 -46.19 26.41 28.08
C ILE A 53 -46.95 26.00 26.81
N LEU A 54 -46.67 24.78 26.30
CA LEU A 54 -47.34 24.24 25.12
C LEU A 54 -48.74 23.75 25.47
N LYS A 55 -49.76 24.34 24.83
CA LYS A 55 -51.13 23.83 24.93
C LYS A 55 -51.25 22.46 24.26
N ASN A 56 -52.08 21.58 24.81
CA ASN A 56 -52.40 20.25 24.25
C ASN A 56 -51.19 19.29 24.12
N TRP A 57 -50.07 19.60 24.80
CA TRP A 57 -48.88 18.75 24.83
C TRP A 57 -49.08 17.56 25.78
N PRO A 58 -48.65 16.32 25.43
CA PRO A 58 -48.04 15.91 24.17
C PRO A 58 -49.04 15.35 23.14
N THR A 59 -50.31 15.19 23.50
CA THR A 59 -51.29 14.35 22.78
C THR A 59 -51.54 14.75 21.32
N PHE A 60 -51.52 16.05 21.03
CA PHE A 60 -51.80 16.60 19.69
C PHE A 60 -50.53 16.98 18.90
N TYR A 61 -49.37 16.49 19.33
CA TYR A 61 -48.07 16.74 18.70
C TYR A 61 -47.55 15.43 18.13
N ARG A 62 -47.87 15.18 16.86
CA ARG A 62 -47.61 13.91 16.19
C ARG A 62 -46.86 14.12 14.88
N CYS A 63 -46.02 13.16 14.56
CA CYS A 63 -45.31 13.10 13.29
C CYS A 63 -46.28 12.77 12.16
N GLU A 64 -46.26 13.55 11.09
CA GLU A 64 -46.93 13.23 9.82
C GLU A 64 -45.96 12.56 8.83
N TYR A 65 -44.69 12.94 8.87
CA TYR A 65 -43.63 12.41 8.00
C TYR A 65 -42.39 12.07 8.85
N PRO A 66 -41.56 11.07 8.47
CA PRO A 66 -41.72 10.12 7.38
C PRO A 66 -42.78 9.05 7.67
N GLU A 67 -43.26 8.35 6.64
CA GLU A 67 -44.39 7.39 6.73
C GLU A 67 -44.17 6.32 7.82
N TYR A 68 -42.94 5.80 7.93
CA TYR A 68 -42.57 4.80 8.95
C TYR A 68 -42.58 5.34 10.40
N LYS A 69 -42.74 6.65 10.60
CA LYS A 69 -42.89 7.33 11.90
C LYS A 69 -44.24 8.04 12.02
N LYS A 70 -45.17 7.84 11.10
CA LYS A 70 -46.47 8.51 11.12
C LYS A 70 -47.21 8.21 12.43
N ASN A 71 -47.90 9.22 12.97
CA ASN A 71 -48.61 9.21 14.25
C ASN A 71 -47.76 9.03 15.51
N LEU A 72 -46.42 8.92 15.38
CA LEU A 72 -45.52 8.90 16.53
C LEU A 72 -45.63 10.24 17.28
N LEU A 73 -45.76 10.17 18.61
CA LEU A 73 -45.75 11.37 19.44
C LEU A 73 -44.38 12.06 19.33
N LEU A 74 -44.38 13.38 19.17
CA LEU A 74 -43.15 14.15 19.00
C LEU A 74 -42.20 13.99 20.21
N VAL A 75 -42.74 13.82 21.42
CA VAL A 75 -41.96 13.52 22.65
C VAL A 75 -41.19 12.19 22.58
N LYS A 76 -41.67 11.22 21.79
CA LYS A 76 -41.04 9.91 21.59
C LYS A 76 -40.01 9.93 20.48
N TYR A 77 -40.00 10.96 19.62
CA TYR A 77 -38.98 11.09 18.58
C TYR A 77 -37.65 11.49 19.24
N LYS A 78 -36.64 10.62 19.10
CA LYS A 78 -35.31 10.80 19.70
C LYS A 78 -34.22 10.52 18.65
N PRO A 79 -33.97 11.43 17.71
CA PRO A 79 -32.89 11.27 16.75
C PRO A 79 -31.53 11.40 17.44
N THR A 80 -30.61 10.48 17.14
CA THR A 80 -29.21 10.58 17.59
C THR A 80 -28.40 11.45 16.64
N ASP A 81 -27.24 11.95 17.09
CA ASP A 81 -26.34 12.71 16.23
C ASP A 81 -25.80 11.84 15.08
N ALA A 82 -25.66 10.53 15.30
CA ALA A 82 -25.29 9.57 14.27
C ALA A 82 -26.38 9.42 13.19
N ASP A 83 -27.66 9.41 13.57
CA ASP A 83 -28.79 9.36 12.61
C ASP A 83 -28.86 10.60 11.72
N CYS A 84 -28.35 11.73 12.22
CA CYS A 84 -28.39 13.04 11.56
C CYS A 84 -27.06 13.50 10.98
N SER A 85 -26.04 12.65 11.05
CA SER A 85 -24.78 12.86 10.38
C SER A 85 -24.98 12.79 8.86
N THR A 86 -24.44 13.75 8.13
CA THR A 86 -24.37 13.72 6.65
C THR A 86 -23.49 12.56 6.16
N TRP A 87 -22.60 12.07 7.02
CA TRP A 87 -21.70 10.96 6.76
C TRP A 87 -22.32 9.68 7.31
N SER A 88 -22.84 8.84 6.41
CA SER A 88 -23.31 7.52 6.79
C SER A 88 -22.13 6.57 7.02
N PRO A 89 -22.22 5.66 8.02
CA PRO A 89 -21.18 4.68 8.30
C PRO A 89 -20.92 3.74 7.11
N ILE A 90 -21.87 3.59 6.19
CA ILE A 90 -21.69 2.79 4.98
C ILE A 90 -20.68 3.46 4.04
N PHE A 91 -20.77 4.79 3.88
CA PHE A 91 -19.83 5.53 3.03
C PHE A 91 -18.40 5.49 3.58
N THR A 92 -18.23 5.57 4.90
CA THR A 92 -16.89 5.47 5.51
C THR A 92 -16.29 4.07 5.31
N ILE A 93 -17.08 3.01 5.47
CA ILE A 93 -16.63 1.63 5.20
C ILE A 93 -16.23 1.44 3.73
N ILE A 94 -17.02 1.97 2.79
CA ILE A 94 -16.70 1.87 1.35
C ILE A 94 -15.38 2.59 1.04
N ILE A 95 -15.19 3.81 1.55
CA ILE A 95 -13.95 4.57 1.29
C ILE A 95 -12.74 3.83 1.86
N VAL A 96 -12.83 3.35 3.10
CA VAL A 96 -11.72 2.63 3.75
C VAL A 96 -11.37 1.34 3.00
N THR A 97 -12.36 0.57 2.56
CA THR A 97 -12.12 -0.67 1.82
C THR A 97 -11.47 -0.40 0.46
N VAL A 98 -11.95 0.59 -0.30
CA VAL A 98 -11.36 0.97 -1.59
C VAL A 98 -9.91 1.44 -1.44
N VAL A 99 -9.62 2.31 -0.47
CA VAL A 99 -8.26 2.78 -0.19
C VAL A 99 -7.35 1.63 0.22
N SER A 100 -7.85 0.70 1.04
CA SER A 100 -7.07 -0.47 1.49
C SER A 100 -6.70 -1.38 0.31
N ILE A 101 -7.66 -1.66 -0.58
CA ILE A 101 -7.42 -2.47 -1.77
C ILE A 101 -6.38 -1.78 -2.68
N PHE A 102 -6.52 -0.47 -2.92
CA PHE A 102 -5.57 0.29 -3.74
C PHE A 102 -4.15 0.26 -3.17
N LEU A 103 -3.99 0.42 -1.84
CA LEU A 103 -2.67 0.34 -1.22
C LEU A 103 -2.05 -1.05 -1.36
N VAL A 104 -2.83 -2.11 -1.17
CA VAL A 104 -2.35 -3.49 -1.34
C VAL A 104 -1.92 -3.74 -2.78
N THR A 105 -2.69 -3.31 -3.79
CA THR A 105 -2.32 -3.51 -5.19
C THR A 105 -1.05 -2.74 -5.56
N VAL A 106 -0.90 -1.50 -5.09
CA VAL A 106 0.33 -0.71 -5.29
C VAL A 106 1.54 -1.40 -4.66
N VAL A 107 1.41 -1.90 -3.42
CA VAL A 107 2.50 -2.63 -2.76
C VAL A 107 2.88 -3.90 -3.53
N LEU A 108 1.90 -4.68 -4.00
CA LEU A 108 2.16 -5.88 -4.80
C LEU A 108 2.88 -5.56 -6.11
N ILE A 109 2.45 -4.50 -6.82
CA ILE A 109 3.11 -4.03 -8.06
C ILE A 109 4.54 -3.60 -7.78
N LEU A 110 4.77 -2.82 -6.72
CA LEU A 110 6.10 -2.39 -6.31
C LEU A 110 6.97 -3.60 -5.94
N MET A 111 6.45 -4.56 -5.18
CA MET A 111 7.21 -5.78 -4.85
C MET A 111 7.57 -6.57 -6.12
N PHE A 112 6.62 -6.79 -7.02
CA PHE A 112 6.86 -7.54 -8.26
C PHE A 112 7.91 -6.85 -9.14
N ASN A 113 7.81 -5.53 -9.32
CA ASN A 113 8.77 -4.77 -10.12
C ASN A 113 10.13 -4.60 -9.41
N CYS A 114 10.14 -4.45 -8.08
CA CYS A 114 11.36 -4.32 -7.30
C CYS A 114 12.10 -5.66 -7.15
N GLN A 115 11.46 -6.82 -7.27
CA GLN A 115 12.16 -8.11 -7.21
C GLN A 115 13.29 -8.21 -8.24
N ALA A 116 13.07 -7.73 -9.47
CA ALA A 116 14.11 -7.67 -10.49
C ALA A 116 15.25 -6.71 -10.09
N ASN A 117 14.92 -5.53 -9.60
CA ASN A 117 15.90 -4.54 -9.15
C ASN A 117 16.72 -5.03 -7.94
N ILE A 118 16.07 -5.60 -6.92
CA ILE A 118 16.73 -6.14 -5.74
C ILE A 118 17.66 -7.30 -6.12
N ARG A 119 17.20 -8.22 -6.99
CA ARG A 119 18.04 -9.31 -7.48
C ARG A 119 19.26 -8.79 -8.25
N ASN A 120 19.06 -7.79 -9.12
CA ASN A 120 20.12 -7.16 -9.89
C ASN A 120 21.12 -6.42 -8.98
N SER A 121 20.64 -5.68 -7.98
CA SER A 121 21.50 -5.00 -6.99
C SER A 121 22.31 -5.99 -6.14
N ILE A 122 21.71 -7.10 -5.70
CA ILE A 122 22.43 -8.16 -4.97
C ILE A 122 23.51 -8.79 -5.85
N ASN A 123 23.20 -9.09 -7.11
CA ASN A 123 24.17 -9.66 -8.06
C ASN A 123 25.32 -8.68 -8.35
N LEU A 124 25.01 -7.40 -8.54
CA LEU A 124 26.01 -6.35 -8.73
C LEU A 124 26.93 -6.21 -7.51
N LEU A 125 26.36 -6.22 -6.29
CA LEU A 125 27.13 -6.20 -5.05
C LEU A 125 28.03 -7.43 -4.90
N ARG A 126 27.53 -8.62 -5.25
CA ARG A 126 28.33 -9.86 -5.26
C ARG A 126 29.49 -9.78 -6.25
N PHE A 127 29.24 -9.26 -7.45
CA PHE A 127 30.27 -9.05 -8.48
C PHE A 127 31.34 -8.06 -8.02
N ILE A 128 30.95 -6.91 -7.46
CA ILE A 128 31.89 -5.91 -6.91
C ILE A 128 32.69 -6.51 -5.76
N LYS A 129 32.05 -7.28 -4.87
CA LYS A 129 32.73 -7.96 -3.76
C LYS A 129 33.73 -9.00 -4.23
N GLN A 130 33.42 -9.77 -5.28
CA GLN A 130 34.36 -10.71 -5.90
C GLN A 130 35.53 -9.97 -6.55
N LYS A 131 35.28 -8.91 -7.33
CA LYS A 131 36.37 -8.08 -7.89
C LYS A 131 37.27 -7.49 -6.80
N ARG A 132 36.71 -7.03 -5.68
CA ARG A 132 37.49 -6.48 -4.56
C ARG A 132 38.28 -7.52 -3.78
N LYS A 133 37.86 -8.79 -3.77
CA LYS A 133 38.63 -9.87 -3.12
C LYS A 133 39.95 -10.18 -3.83
N GLY A 134 40.14 -9.68 -5.06
CA GLY A 134 41.35 -9.93 -5.84
C GLY A 134 41.50 -11.41 -6.20
N TYR A 135 42.64 -11.76 -6.76
CA TYR A 135 43.01 -13.16 -7.01
C TYR A 135 43.30 -13.83 -5.66
N VAL A 136 42.46 -14.80 -5.28
CA VAL A 136 42.73 -15.65 -4.11
C VAL A 136 43.65 -16.76 -4.58
N ARG A 137 44.92 -16.71 -4.14
CA ARG A 137 45.84 -17.83 -4.34
C ARG A 137 45.25 -19.05 -3.66
N ILE A 138 44.95 -20.08 -4.44
CA ILE A 138 44.52 -21.36 -3.88
C ILE A 138 45.76 -21.91 -3.16
N ASN A 139 45.69 -22.09 -1.85
CA ASN A 139 46.72 -22.79 -1.08
C ASN A 139 46.65 -24.28 -1.44
N SER A 140 47.08 -24.60 -2.65
CA SER A 140 47.24 -25.96 -3.11
C SER A 140 48.62 -26.43 -2.68
N SER A 141 48.67 -27.45 -1.83
CA SER A 141 49.86 -28.30 -1.67
C SER A 141 50.08 -29.21 -2.90
N ALA A 142 49.28 -29.05 -3.95
CA ALA A 142 49.44 -29.73 -5.23
C ALA A 142 50.58 -29.07 -6.01
N SER A 143 51.58 -29.87 -6.37
CA SER A 143 52.60 -29.49 -7.34
C SER A 143 51.97 -29.49 -8.74
N PHE A 144 51.75 -28.30 -9.30
CA PHE A 144 51.37 -28.17 -10.71
C PHE A 144 52.62 -28.36 -11.59
N GLU A 145 52.42 -29.00 -12.74
CA GLU A 145 53.50 -29.26 -13.70
C GLU A 145 53.80 -28.02 -14.56
N TYR A 146 52.81 -27.13 -14.71
CA TYR A 146 52.87 -25.90 -15.48
C TYR A 146 52.33 -24.73 -14.64
N ASP A 147 52.77 -23.50 -14.91
CA ASP A 147 52.29 -22.28 -14.25
C ASP A 147 51.04 -21.70 -14.91
N ALA A 148 50.83 -22.01 -16.19
CA ALA A 148 49.62 -21.64 -16.92
C ALA A 148 49.41 -22.55 -18.14
N PHE A 149 48.14 -22.79 -18.45
CA PHE A 149 47.71 -23.38 -19.72
C PHE A 149 47.09 -22.30 -20.61
N VAL A 150 47.60 -22.15 -21.83
CA VAL A 150 47.14 -21.11 -22.78
C VAL A 150 46.40 -21.75 -23.95
N ILE A 151 45.13 -21.36 -24.10
CA ILE A 151 44.29 -21.68 -25.25
C ILE A 151 44.21 -20.45 -26.15
N TYR A 152 44.48 -20.63 -27.43
CA TYR A 152 44.45 -19.56 -28.43
C TYR A 152 43.88 -20.09 -29.75
N CYS A 153 43.45 -19.17 -30.62
CA CYS A 153 43.01 -19.52 -31.98
C CYS A 153 44.19 -19.46 -32.96
N GLY A 154 44.08 -20.15 -34.10
CA GLY A 154 45.16 -20.22 -35.08
C GLY A 154 45.62 -18.87 -35.62
N SER A 155 44.73 -17.86 -35.70
CA SER A 155 45.11 -16.50 -36.14
C SER A 155 46.08 -15.81 -35.17
N ASP A 156 46.05 -16.18 -33.89
CA ASP A 156 46.87 -15.57 -32.86
C ASP A 156 48.17 -16.36 -32.60
N GLN A 157 48.36 -17.49 -33.31
CA GLN A 157 49.49 -18.40 -33.09
C GLN A 157 50.83 -17.66 -33.17
N GLN A 158 51.07 -16.85 -34.20
CA GLN A 158 52.34 -16.16 -34.37
C GLN A 158 52.65 -15.24 -33.17
N TRP A 159 51.65 -14.51 -32.69
CA TRP A 159 51.81 -13.63 -31.53
C TRP A 159 52.03 -14.43 -30.24
N VAL A 160 51.30 -15.53 -30.04
CA VAL A 160 51.48 -16.39 -28.87
C VAL A 160 52.91 -16.95 -28.81
N HIS A 161 53.45 -17.42 -29.93
CA HIS A 161 54.79 -18.01 -29.95
C HIS A 161 55.91 -16.96 -29.86
N LEU A 162 55.80 -15.84 -30.58
CA LEU A 162 56.89 -14.86 -30.65
C LEU A 162 56.88 -13.85 -29.50
N GLU A 163 55.70 -13.53 -28.96
CA GLU A 163 55.55 -12.53 -27.90
C GLU A 163 55.20 -13.17 -26.56
N LEU A 164 54.06 -13.87 -26.47
CA LEU A 164 53.55 -14.33 -25.17
C LEU A 164 54.48 -15.36 -24.53
N LEU A 165 54.79 -16.45 -25.23
CA LEU A 165 55.62 -17.53 -24.72
C LEU A 165 57.03 -17.03 -24.42
N LYS A 166 57.61 -16.26 -25.33
CA LYS A 166 58.93 -15.65 -25.14
C LYS A 166 59.01 -14.88 -23.81
N HIS A 167 58.11 -13.93 -23.58
CA HIS A 167 58.16 -13.08 -22.39
C HIS A 167 57.81 -13.82 -21.08
N LEU A 168 57.01 -14.88 -21.13
CA LEU A 168 56.65 -15.66 -19.95
C LEU A 168 57.73 -16.68 -19.58
N GLU A 169 58.27 -17.40 -20.58
CA GLU A 169 59.33 -18.39 -20.37
C GLU A 169 60.68 -17.72 -20.03
N GLU A 170 60.94 -16.49 -20.51
CA GLU A 170 62.07 -15.65 -20.06
C GLU A 170 62.01 -15.29 -18.56
N ARG A 171 60.82 -15.44 -17.93
CA ARG A 171 60.62 -15.24 -16.49
C ARG A 171 60.54 -16.57 -15.72
N ASP A 172 61.04 -17.65 -16.33
CA ASP A 172 61.03 -19.01 -15.79
C ASP A 172 59.62 -19.57 -15.49
N LEU A 173 58.58 -19.05 -16.17
CA LEU A 173 57.23 -19.62 -16.07
C LEU A 173 57.07 -20.75 -17.09
N LYS A 174 56.66 -21.94 -16.63
CA LYS A 174 56.44 -23.10 -17.48
C LYS A 174 55.03 -23.08 -18.06
N ILE A 175 54.91 -22.73 -19.33
CA ILE A 175 53.60 -22.57 -20.00
C ILE A 175 53.25 -23.83 -20.81
N CYS A 176 52.01 -24.32 -20.67
CA CYS A 176 51.47 -25.40 -21.49
C CYS A 176 50.69 -24.83 -22.68
N ILE A 177 50.97 -25.31 -23.89
CA ILE A 177 50.21 -24.96 -25.10
C ILE A 177 49.81 -26.21 -25.90
N HIS A 178 48.64 -26.13 -26.55
CA HIS A 178 48.06 -27.28 -27.25
C HIS A 178 48.88 -27.83 -28.42
N GLN A 179 49.76 -27.02 -29.04
CA GLN A 179 50.59 -27.46 -30.17
C GLN A 179 51.87 -28.19 -29.74
N ARG A 180 52.37 -27.91 -28.54
CA ARG A 180 53.66 -28.42 -28.04
C ARG A 180 53.47 -29.56 -27.05
N ASP A 181 52.48 -29.44 -26.17
CA ASP A 181 52.39 -30.26 -24.96
C ASP A 181 51.29 -31.34 -25.04
N PHE A 182 50.38 -31.28 -26.01
CA PHE A 182 49.29 -32.26 -26.08
C PHE A 182 49.76 -33.65 -26.50
N ASP A 183 49.15 -34.67 -25.88
CA ASP A 183 49.44 -36.06 -26.23
C ASP A 183 48.88 -36.38 -27.62
N VAL A 184 49.75 -36.87 -28.50
CA VAL A 184 49.37 -37.29 -29.85
C VAL A 184 48.46 -38.52 -29.78
N GLY A 185 47.38 -38.52 -30.55
CA GLY A 185 46.42 -39.63 -30.60
C GLY A 185 45.32 -39.58 -29.52
N VAL A 186 45.31 -38.57 -28.66
CA VAL A 186 44.26 -38.31 -27.66
C VAL A 186 43.30 -37.24 -28.16
N GLN A 187 42.02 -37.32 -27.78
CA GLN A 187 41.03 -36.30 -28.17
C GLN A 187 41.39 -34.94 -27.58
N VAL A 188 41.12 -33.87 -28.33
CA VAL A 188 41.45 -32.49 -27.92
C VAL A 188 40.78 -32.12 -26.60
N ILE A 189 39.54 -32.53 -26.38
CA ILE A 189 38.79 -32.25 -25.14
C ILE A 189 39.44 -32.94 -23.94
N ASP A 190 39.89 -34.19 -24.11
CA ASP A 190 40.57 -34.95 -23.06
C ASP A 190 41.93 -34.33 -22.74
N ASN A 191 42.68 -33.92 -23.76
CA ASN A 191 43.94 -33.18 -23.59
C ASN A 191 43.71 -31.86 -22.84
N ILE A 192 42.72 -31.05 -23.23
CA ILE A 192 42.38 -29.80 -22.52
C ILE A 192 42.08 -30.07 -21.05
N THR A 193 41.22 -31.04 -20.75
CA THR A 193 40.84 -31.37 -19.36
C THR A 193 42.05 -31.84 -18.55
N LYS A 194 42.91 -32.66 -19.15
CA LYS A 194 44.14 -33.15 -18.52
C LYS A 194 45.13 -32.02 -18.20
N TYR A 195 45.39 -31.13 -19.16
CA TYR A 195 46.38 -30.06 -19.00
C TYR A 195 45.86 -28.88 -18.16
N ILE A 196 44.54 -28.69 -18.06
CA ILE A 196 43.93 -27.82 -17.05
C ILE A 196 44.18 -28.35 -15.63
N GLY A 197 44.13 -29.67 -15.42
CA GLY A 197 44.40 -30.25 -14.10
C GLY A 197 45.88 -30.23 -13.70
N LYS A 198 46.79 -30.08 -14.68
CA LYS A 198 48.23 -30.02 -14.51
C LYS A 198 48.79 -28.59 -14.36
N SER A 199 47.95 -27.56 -14.55
CA SER A 199 48.31 -26.14 -14.48
C SER A 199 47.50 -25.43 -13.40
#